data_AF-A0A7J6CM27-F1
#
_entry.id   AF-A0A7J6CM27-F1
#
_cell.length_a   1.000
_cell.length_b   1.000
_cell.length_c   1.000
_cell.angle_alpha   90.00
_cell.angle_beta   90.00
_cell.angle_gamma   90.00
#
_symmetry.space_group_name_H-M   'P 1'
#
loop_
_entity.id
_entity.type
_entity.pdbx_description
1 polymer ?
#
loop_
_entity_poly.entity_id
_entity_poly.type
_entity_poly.pdbx_seq_one_letter_code
_entity_poly.pdbx_strand_id
1 'polypeptide(L)'
;MLRKIEKELNVIIEKKDQDSITLKGLTGFVYTAESRIRDIICKVERIENRKRVAILTSSTVEWQYRRGRKFKAFDPFTNCDLEEAFNLQTTSVQIKINSEVYNADIVYKVATRGRKQIELKRVQLKASLPLNWEDMKGQSVVLIELKADSQEFTEVEKEFRKTSLSSNIIKIERVQNCALWRNYMIKKEELEDKNKHKNNEKHLFHGTGPHTTDQINNQGFNRSFAGMNAI
;
A
#
# COMPACT_ATOMS: atom_id res chain seq x y z
N MET A 1 25.54 1.49 -3.64
CA MET A 1 25.23 2.44 -4.73
C MET A 1 25.90 3.79 -4.50
N LEU A 2 25.70 4.47 -3.35
CA LEU A 2 26.27 5.80 -3.10
C LEU A 2 27.80 5.87 -3.19
N ARG A 3 28.53 4.92 -2.57
CA ARG A 3 30.01 4.83 -2.69
C ARG A 3 30.54 4.69 -4.12
N LYS A 4 29.72 4.18 -5.05
CA LYS A 4 30.07 4.10 -6.47
C LYS A 4 29.97 5.48 -7.12
N ILE A 5 28.95 6.27 -6.77
CA ILE A 5 28.77 7.65 -7.23
C ILE A 5 29.91 8.54 -6.72
N GLU A 6 30.30 8.40 -5.45
CA GLU A 6 31.43 9.15 -4.86
C GLU A 6 32.71 8.96 -5.66
N LYS A 7 33.06 7.71 -5.97
CA LYS A 7 34.27 7.37 -6.73
C LYS A 7 34.19 7.80 -8.20
N GLU A 8 33.04 7.63 -8.85
CA GLU A 8 32.87 7.96 -10.27
C GLU A 8 32.85 9.45 -10.55
N LEU A 9 32.23 10.24 -9.66
CA LEU A 9 32.04 11.68 -9.86
C LEU A 9 33.00 12.54 -9.03
N ASN A 10 33.88 11.92 -8.25
CA ASN A 10 34.79 12.60 -7.31
C ASN A 10 34.04 13.60 -6.42
N VAL A 11 32.89 13.17 -5.89
CA VAL A 11 32.05 13.94 -4.97
C VAL A 11 32.06 13.26 -3.60
N ILE A 12 31.93 14.06 -2.55
CA ILE A 12 31.77 13.57 -1.18
C ILE A 12 30.28 13.55 -0.87
N ILE A 13 29.77 12.41 -0.42
CA ILE A 13 28.36 12.24 0.00
C ILE A 13 28.34 12.02 1.52
N GLU A 14 27.92 13.03 2.26
CA GLU A 14 27.79 12.96 3.71
C GLU A 14 26.32 12.81 4.11
N LYS A 15 25.99 11.77 4.86
CA LYS A 15 24.68 11.65 5.51
C LYS A 15 24.75 12.38 6.85
N LYS A 16 24.06 13.51 6.99
CA LYS A 16 24.11 14.35 8.20
C LYS A 16 23.17 13.84 9.29
N ASP A 17 21.98 13.40 8.90
CA ASP A 17 20.95 12.86 9.78
C ASP A 17 20.14 11.78 9.02
N GLN A 18 19.00 11.34 9.57
CA GLN A 18 18.20 10.28 8.96
C GLN A 18 17.61 10.67 7.60
N ASP A 19 17.39 11.98 7.36
CA ASP A 19 16.57 12.54 6.30
C ASP A 19 17.34 13.51 5.37
N SER A 20 18.60 13.82 5.67
CA SER A 20 19.42 14.75 4.89
C SER A 20 20.73 14.14 4.37
N ILE A 21 21.05 14.48 3.13
CA ILE A 21 22.31 14.13 2.45
C ILE A 21 22.95 15.43 1.96
N THR A 22 24.22 15.63 2.30
CA THR A 22 25.04 16.75 1.83
C THR A 22 25.98 16.26 0.74
N LEU A 23 26.02 16.98 -0.38
CA LEU A 23 26.92 16.72 -1.50
C LEU A 23 27.98 17.83 -1.57
N LYS A 24 29.26 17.45 -1.64
CA LYS A 24 30.37 18.40 -1.78
C LYS A 24 31.27 17.98 -2.94
N GLY A 25 31.76 18.95 -3.71
CA GLY A 25 32.64 18.71 -4.86
C GLY A 25 32.51 19.80 -5.91
N LEU A 26 33.03 19.54 -7.11
CA LEU A 26 32.88 20.46 -8.25
C LEU A 26 31.42 20.55 -8.69
N THR A 27 30.93 21.75 -8.95
CA THR A 27 29.51 22.06 -9.19
C THR A 27 28.84 21.15 -10.23
N GLY A 28 29.48 20.90 -11.37
CA GLY A 28 28.92 20.03 -12.42
C GLY A 28 28.79 18.57 -12.01
N PHE A 29 29.73 18.06 -11.20
CA PHE A 29 29.67 16.71 -10.67
C PHE A 29 28.70 16.58 -9.50
N VAL A 30 28.55 17.64 -8.70
CA VAL A 30 27.52 17.71 -7.64
C VAL A 30 26.12 17.65 -8.25
N TYR A 31 25.84 18.40 -9.32
CA TYR A 31 24.54 18.35 -10.00
C TYR A 31 24.26 16.96 -10.59
N THR A 32 25.26 16.35 -11.21
CA THR A 32 25.15 14.98 -11.75
C THR A 32 24.92 13.95 -10.64
N ALA A 33 25.60 14.11 -9.50
CA ALA A 33 25.44 13.23 -8.34
C ALA A 33 24.04 13.37 -7.73
N GLU A 34 23.55 14.61 -7.56
CA GLU A 34 22.21 14.90 -7.07
C GLU A 34 21.14 14.22 -7.93
N SER A 35 21.21 14.38 -9.24
CA SER A 35 20.25 13.75 -10.17
C SER A 35 20.26 12.22 -10.06
N ARG A 36 21.44 11.59 -10.01
CA ARG A 36 21.56 10.13 -9.82
C ARG A 36 21.03 9.65 -8.47
N ILE A 37 21.24 10.42 -7.41
CA ILE A 37 20.76 10.08 -6.06
C ILE A 37 19.24 10.19 -6.03
N ARG A 38 18.67 11.26 -6.58
CA ARG A 38 17.22 11.43 -6.72
C ARG A 38 16.58 10.29 -7.51
N ASP A 39 17.18 9.88 -8.63
CA ASP A 39 16.73 8.72 -9.39
C ASP A 39 16.75 7.42 -8.56
N ILE A 40 17.79 7.23 -7.73
CA ILE A 40 17.87 6.08 -6.83
C ILE A 40 16.75 6.13 -5.80
N ILE A 41 16.51 7.29 -5.18
CA ILE A 41 15.44 7.48 -4.18
C ILE A 41 14.09 7.14 -4.83
N CYS A 42 13.75 7.77 -5.96
CA CYS A 42 12.49 7.51 -6.65
C CYS A 42 12.34 6.04 -7.05
N LYS A 43 13.42 5.37 -7.47
CA LYS A 43 13.39 3.92 -7.76
C LYS A 43 13.10 3.09 -6.52
N VAL A 44 13.74 3.38 -5.39
CA VAL A 44 13.50 2.69 -4.13
C VAL A 44 12.04 2.87 -3.68
N GLU A 45 11.54 4.11 -3.71
CA GLU A 45 10.15 4.42 -3.35
C GLU A 45 9.13 3.68 -4.23
N ARG A 46 9.34 3.66 -5.55
CA ARG A 46 8.48 2.89 -6.47
C ARG A 46 8.47 1.41 -6.14
N ILE A 47 9.63 0.83 -5.82
CA ILE A 47 9.76 -0.59 -5.45
C ILE A 47 9.03 -0.87 -4.13
N GLU A 48 9.22 -0.03 -3.11
CA GLU A 48 8.55 -0.18 -1.81
C GLU A 48 7.04 -0.03 -1.95
N ASN A 49 6.57 0.98 -2.69
CA ASN A 49 5.16 1.18 -2.94
C ASN A 49 4.54 -0.02 -3.67
N ARG A 50 5.21 -0.54 -4.71
CA ARG A 50 4.73 -1.71 -5.44
C ARG A 50 4.64 -2.96 -4.55
N LYS A 51 5.64 -3.18 -3.68
CA LYS A 51 5.60 -4.27 -2.69
C LYS A 51 4.40 -4.13 -1.75
N ARG A 52 4.17 -2.93 -1.23
CA ARG A 52 3.06 -2.64 -0.32
C ARG A 52 1.70 -2.90 -0.98
N VAL A 53 1.51 -2.41 -2.21
CA VAL A 53 0.28 -2.64 -2.98
C VAL A 53 0.11 -4.13 -3.28
N ALA A 54 1.16 -4.85 -3.68
CA ALA A 54 1.09 -6.28 -3.92
C ALA A 54 0.67 -7.11 -2.69
N ILE A 55 1.14 -6.73 -1.49
CA ILE A 55 0.74 -7.37 -0.23
C ILE A 55 -0.74 -7.05 0.08
N LEU A 56 -1.17 -5.79 -0.04
CA LEU A 56 -2.57 -5.38 0.14
C LEU A 56 -3.52 -6.13 -0.79
N THR A 57 -3.13 -6.27 -2.05
CA THR A 57 -3.92 -7.03 -3.02
C THR A 57 -4.00 -8.51 -2.63
N SER A 58 -2.88 -9.11 -2.23
CA SER A 58 -2.82 -10.53 -1.88
C SER A 58 -3.59 -10.89 -0.60
N SER A 59 -3.88 -9.94 0.29
CA SER A 59 -4.75 -10.19 1.44
C SER A 59 -6.24 -10.11 1.09
N THR A 60 -6.60 -9.54 -0.07
CA THR A 60 -7.98 -9.36 -0.50
C THR A 60 -8.44 -10.31 -1.57
N VAL A 61 -7.57 -10.59 -2.53
CA VAL A 61 -7.84 -11.37 -3.72
C VAL A 61 -6.69 -12.30 -4.01
N GLU A 62 -7.04 -13.50 -4.48
CA GLU A 62 -6.09 -14.45 -5.02
C GLU A 62 -6.48 -14.83 -6.45
N TRP A 63 -5.63 -14.43 -7.40
CA TRP A 63 -5.62 -14.94 -8.76
C TRP A 63 -4.85 -16.26 -8.81
N GLN A 64 -5.42 -17.21 -9.53
CA GLN A 64 -4.88 -18.55 -9.69
C GLN A 64 -4.90 -18.97 -11.16
N TYR A 65 -4.03 -19.90 -11.54
CA TYR A 65 -4.05 -20.53 -12.87
C TYR A 65 -4.21 -22.05 -12.75
N ARG A 66 -4.89 -22.64 -13.74
CA ARG A 66 -5.11 -24.09 -13.79
C ARG A 66 -3.80 -24.81 -14.13
N ARG A 67 -3.40 -25.74 -13.26
CA ARG A 67 -2.26 -26.64 -13.45
C ARG A 67 -2.73 -28.08 -13.24
N GLY A 68 -2.99 -28.78 -14.34
CA GLY A 68 -3.63 -30.09 -14.33
C GLY A 68 -5.07 -29.98 -13.81
N ARG A 69 -5.39 -30.71 -12.73
CA ARG A 69 -6.71 -30.67 -12.06
C ARG A 69 -6.80 -29.64 -10.93
N LYS A 70 -5.69 -29.01 -10.55
CA LYS A 70 -5.64 -28.06 -9.42
C LYS A 70 -5.45 -26.64 -9.93
N PHE A 71 -5.81 -25.67 -9.10
CA PHE A 71 -5.44 -24.28 -9.29
C PHE A 71 -4.23 -23.95 -8.42
N LYS A 72 -3.31 -23.15 -8.95
CA LYS A 72 -2.14 -22.65 -8.24
C LYS A 72 -2.17 -21.12 -8.23
N ALA A 73 -1.96 -20.54 -7.05
CA ALA A 73 -1.88 -19.09 -6.88
C ALA A 73 -0.67 -18.48 -7.62
N PHE A 74 -0.84 -17.24 -8.07
CA PHE A 74 0.26 -16.41 -8.56
C PHE A 74 1.11 -15.86 -7.43
N ASP A 75 2.32 -15.40 -7.76
CA ASP A 75 3.12 -14.60 -6.83
C ASP A 75 2.44 -13.24 -6.57
N PRO A 76 2.76 -12.55 -5.46
CA PRO A 76 2.08 -11.30 -5.08
C PRO A 76 2.11 -10.22 -6.16
N PHE A 77 3.17 -10.13 -6.97
CA PHE A 77 3.28 -9.09 -7.99
C PHE A 77 2.41 -9.41 -9.19
N THR A 78 2.45 -10.65 -9.71
CA THR A 78 1.56 -11.05 -10.80
C THR A 78 0.09 -11.00 -10.37
N ASN A 79 -0.21 -11.38 -9.12
CA ASN A 79 -1.55 -11.23 -8.54
C ASN A 79 -2.01 -9.77 -8.52
N CYS A 80 -1.12 -8.86 -8.12
CA CYS A 80 -1.37 -7.42 -8.12
C CYS A 80 -1.65 -6.88 -9.53
N ASP A 81 -0.80 -7.24 -10.50
CA ASP A 81 -0.93 -6.75 -11.88
C ASP A 81 -2.24 -7.26 -12.53
N LEU A 82 -2.64 -8.51 -12.26
CA LEU A 82 -3.91 -9.08 -12.72
C LEU A 82 -5.12 -8.37 -12.10
N GLU A 83 -5.05 -8.04 -10.82
CA GLU A 83 -6.13 -7.33 -10.13
C GLU A 83 -6.25 -5.87 -10.56
N GLU A 84 -5.14 -5.18 -10.77
CA GLU A 84 -5.12 -3.84 -11.36
C GLU A 84 -5.77 -3.86 -12.74
N ALA A 85 -5.40 -4.83 -13.58
CA ALA A 85 -6.00 -4.98 -14.92
C ALA A 85 -7.51 -5.27 -14.87
N PHE A 86 -7.95 -6.04 -13.88
CA PHE A 86 -9.38 -6.28 -13.64
C PHE A 86 -10.14 -5.01 -13.27
N ASN A 87 -9.58 -4.20 -12.37
CA ASN A 87 -10.19 -2.95 -11.94
C ASN A 87 -10.21 -1.89 -13.06
N LEU A 88 -9.17 -1.84 -13.89
CA LEU A 88 -9.08 -0.95 -15.05
C LEU A 88 -9.86 -1.45 -16.26
N GLN A 89 -10.45 -2.66 -16.19
CA GLN A 89 -11.14 -3.31 -17.30
C GLN A 89 -10.27 -3.42 -18.56
N THR A 90 -8.97 -3.63 -18.40
CA THR A 90 -8.05 -3.82 -19.53
C THR A 90 -8.33 -5.13 -20.24
N THR A 91 -8.22 -5.13 -21.56
CA THR A 91 -8.52 -6.28 -22.40
C THR A 91 -7.49 -7.40 -22.31
N SER A 92 -6.21 -7.07 -22.09
CA SER A 92 -5.17 -8.10 -21.88
C SER A 92 -3.98 -7.59 -21.07
N VAL A 93 -3.31 -8.50 -20.35
CA VAL A 93 -2.07 -8.24 -19.62
C VAL A 93 -1.07 -9.39 -19.81
N GLN A 94 0.22 -9.07 -19.92
CA GLN A 94 1.26 -10.11 -20.01
C GLN A 94 1.59 -10.67 -18.63
N ILE A 95 1.53 -12.00 -18.49
CA ILE A 95 1.89 -12.71 -17.26
C ILE A 95 2.88 -13.83 -17.54
N LYS A 96 3.59 -14.27 -16.50
CA LYS A 96 4.50 -15.41 -16.59
C LYS A 96 3.94 -16.62 -15.84
N ILE A 97 3.82 -17.75 -16.54
CA ILE A 97 3.46 -19.05 -15.96
C ILE A 97 4.57 -20.03 -16.31
N ASN A 98 5.24 -20.60 -15.28
CA ASN A 98 6.39 -21.49 -15.44
C ASN A 98 7.49 -20.92 -16.38
N SER A 99 7.84 -19.64 -16.21
CA SER A 99 8.81 -18.89 -17.02
C SER A 99 8.42 -18.62 -18.48
N GLU A 100 7.24 -19.05 -18.91
CA GLU A 100 6.69 -18.74 -20.22
C GLU A 100 5.74 -17.53 -20.15
N VAL A 101 5.79 -16.65 -21.15
CA VAL A 101 4.92 -15.46 -21.20
C VAL A 101 3.60 -15.80 -21.89
N TYR A 102 2.50 -15.43 -21.25
CA TYR A 102 1.13 -15.55 -21.76
C TYR A 102 0.45 -14.19 -21.81
N ASN A 103 -0.48 -14.02 -22.74
CA ASN A 103 -1.43 -12.90 -22.73
C ASN A 103 -2.68 -13.34 -21.95
N ALA A 104 -2.89 -12.77 -20.77
CA ALA A 104 -4.07 -12.98 -19.95
C ALA A 104 -5.19 -12.05 -20.39
N ASP A 105 -6.27 -12.64 -20.85
CA ASP A 105 -7.56 -11.99 -21.02
C ASP A 105 -8.29 -12.00 -19.67
N ILE A 106 -8.47 -10.81 -19.10
CA ILE A 106 -9.01 -10.64 -17.76
C ILE A 106 -10.52 -10.86 -17.72
N VAL A 107 -11.21 -10.54 -18.82
CA VAL A 107 -12.66 -10.64 -18.95
C VAL A 107 -13.06 -12.11 -19.03
N TYR A 108 -12.43 -12.86 -19.93
CA TYR A 108 -12.68 -14.30 -20.07
C TYR A 108 -11.94 -15.15 -19.04
N LYS A 109 -11.03 -14.54 -18.25
CA LYS A 109 -10.21 -15.21 -17.24
C LYS A 109 -9.41 -16.35 -17.84
N VAL A 110 -8.67 -16.06 -18.91
CA VAL A 110 -7.90 -17.04 -19.65
C VAL A 110 -6.56 -16.47 -20.07
N ALA A 111 -5.49 -17.25 -19.90
CA ALA A 111 -4.16 -16.94 -20.41
C ALA A 111 -3.87 -17.73 -21.69
N THR A 112 -3.45 -17.05 -22.74
CA THR A 112 -3.17 -17.64 -24.06
C THR A 112 -1.70 -17.47 -24.46
N ARG A 113 -1.15 -18.50 -25.09
CA ARG A 113 0.16 -18.48 -25.75
C ARG A 113 0.12 -19.36 -26.98
N GLY A 114 0.00 -18.76 -28.16
CA GLY A 114 -0.23 -19.50 -29.40
C GLY A 114 -1.50 -20.34 -29.29
N ARG A 115 -1.39 -21.67 -29.45
CA ARG A 115 -2.51 -22.60 -29.27
C ARG A 115 -2.75 -23.05 -27.83
N LYS A 116 -1.86 -22.72 -26.89
CA LYS A 116 -2.02 -23.09 -25.48
C LYS A 116 -2.97 -22.11 -24.81
N GLN A 117 -3.88 -22.66 -24.02
CA GLN A 117 -4.86 -21.91 -23.24
C GLN A 117 -4.84 -22.43 -21.80
N ILE A 118 -4.77 -21.52 -20.83
CA ILE A 118 -4.78 -21.81 -19.40
C ILE A 118 -5.90 -21.01 -18.77
N GLU A 119 -6.76 -21.69 -18.04
CA GLU A 119 -7.84 -21.05 -17.29
C GLU A 119 -7.28 -20.31 -16.07
N LEU A 120 -7.78 -19.10 -15.85
CA LEU A 120 -7.51 -18.27 -14.69
C LEU A 120 -8.73 -18.24 -13.79
N LYS A 121 -8.50 -18.09 -12.49
CA LYS A 121 -9.56 -17.98 -11.50
C LYS A 121 -9.22 -16.86 -10.53
N ARG A 122 -10.16 -15.92 -10.36
CA ARG A 122 -10.11 -14.88 -9.32
C ARG A 122 -10.95 -15.35 -8.14
N VAL A 123 -10.36 -15.37 -6.96
CA VAL A 123 -11.05 -15.71 -5.70
C VAL A 123 -10.99 -14.51 -4.78
N GLN A 124 -12.16 -14.03 -4.33
CA GLN A 124 -12.23 -13.04 -3.26
C GLN A 124 -11.96 -13.75 -1.94
N LEU A 125 -10.90 -13.35 -1.23
CA LEU A 125 -10.62 -13.88 0.10
C LEU A 125 -11.65 -13.27 1.06
N LYS A 126 -12.33 -14.11 1.85
CA LYS A 126 -13.21 -13.65 2.93
C LYS A 126 -12.34 -13.31 4.13
N ALA A 127 -12.51 -12.11 4.67
CA ALA A 127 -11.96 -11.75 5.97
C ALA A 127 -13.11 -11.51 6.95
N SER A 128 -12.85 -11.76 8.23
CA SER A 128 -13.68 -11.23 9.31
C SER A 128 -13.47 -9.72 9.36
N LEU A 129 -14.31 -8.99 8.63
CA LEU A 129 -14.41 -7.54 8.77
C LEU A 129 -15.07 -7.21 10.12
N PRO A 130 -14.84 -6.01 10.67
CA PRO A 130 -15.52 -5.60 11.89
C PRO A 130 -17.03 -5.65 11.71
N LEU A 131 -17.75 -6.14 12.74
CA LEU A 131 -19.20 -6.31 12.69
C LEU A 131 -19.97 -4.99 12.56
N ASN A 132 -19.37 -3.90 13.00
CA ASN A 132 -19.94 -2.55 12.92
C ASN A 132 -19.72 -1.88 11.55
N TRP A 133 -19.09 -2.55 10.58
CA TRP A 133 -18.91 -1.98 9.26
C TRP A 133 -20.18 -2.12 8.41
N GLU A 134 -20.57 -1.06 7.69
CA GLU A 134 -21.63 -1.17 6.68
C GLU A 134 -21.14 -1.92 5.43
N ASP A 135 -22.09 -2.42 4.65
CA ASP A 135 -21.83 -3.00 3.35
C ASP A 135 -21.16 -1.98 2.41
N MET A 136 -19.95 -2.31 1.97
CA MET A 136 -19.14 -1.50 1.06
C MET A 136 -19.62 -1.56 -0.40
N LYS A 137 -20.63 -2.39 -0.73
CA LYS A 137 -21.23 -2.53 -2.07
C LYS A 137 -20.20 -2.78 -3.19
N GLY A 138 -19.14 -3.52 -2.87
CA GLY A 138 -18.06 -3.84 -3.80
C GLY A 138 -17.00 -2.75 -3.99
N GLN A 139 -17.08 -1.62 -3.29
CA GLN A 139 -16.04 -0.58 -3.31
C GLN A 139 -14.82 -1.00 -2.48
N SER A 140 -13.64 -0.49 -2.85
CA SER A 140 -12.37 -0.77 -2.15
C SER A 140 -12.21 0.04 -0.85
N VAL A 141 -12.72 1.27 -0.84
CA VAL A 141 -12.76 2.17 0.32
C VAL A 141 -14.12 2.87 0.38
N VAL A 142 -14.68 3.02 1.57
CA VAL A 142 -15.89 3.81 1.83
C VAL A 142 -15.68 4.65 3.08
N LEU A 143 -16.07 5.93 3.02
CA LEU A 143 -16.14 6.82 4.16
C LEU A 143 -17.58 6.86 4.66
N ILE A 144 -17.76 6.59 5.95
CA ILE A 144 -19.09 6.55 6.57
C ILE A 144 -19.15 7.66 7.61
N GLU A 145 -19.96 8.67 7.35
CA GLU A 145 -20.23 9.72 8.32
C GLU A 145 -20.98 9.14 9.53
N LEU A 146 -20.37 9.28 10.70
CA LEU A 146 -20.96 8.84 11.96
C LEU A 146 -22.01 9.85 12.41
N LYS A 147 -23.16 9.34 12.85
CA LYS A 147 -24.19 10.19 13.46
C LYS A 147 -23.71 10.70 14.81
N ALA A 148 -23.96 11.96 15.11
CA ALA A 148 -23.53 12.61 16.36
C ALA A 148 -24.09 11.93 17.63
N ASP A 149 -25.25 11.26 17.53
CA ASP A 149 -25.88 10.52 18.63
C ASP A 149 -25.39 9.07 18.74
N SER A 150 -24.50 8.62 17.85
CA SER A 150 -23.95 7.27 17.91
C SER A 150 -22.92 7.11 19.03
N GLN A 151 -22.87 5.91 19.59
CA GLN A 151 -21.86 5.56 20.60
C GLN A 151 -20.44 5.74 20.06
N GLU A 152 -20.19 5.32 18.81
CA GLU A 152 -18.88 5.43 18.17
C GLU A 152 -18.43 6.89 18.01
N PHE A 153 -19.33 7.79 17.59
CA PHE A 153 -19.05 9.22 17.53
C PHE A 153 -18.65 9.75 18.91
N THR A 154 -19.45 9.43 19.93
CA THR A 154 -19.23 9.89 21.31
C THR A 154 -17.88 9.42 21.86
N GLU A 155 -17.49 8.17 21.59
CA GLU A 155 -16.21 7.61 22.01
C GLU A 155 -15.03 8.30 21.34
N VAL A 156 -15.09 8.51 20.02
CA VAL A 156 -14.03 9.21 19.27
C VAL A 156 -13.92 10.67 19.70
N GLU A 157 -15.04 11.38 19.86
CA GLU A 157 -15.05 12.74 20.36
C GLU A 157 -14.42 12.82 21.75
N LYS A 158 -14.77 11.91 22.66
CA LYS A 158 -14.20 11.87 24.01
C LYS A 158 -12.69 11.72 23.99
N GLU A 159 -12.14 10.81 23.18
CA GLU A 159 -10.69 10.65 23.06
C GLU A 159 -10.03 11.89 22.45
N PHE A 160 -10.66 12.53 21.46
CA PHE A 160 -10.15 13.76 20.86
C PHE A 160 -10.09 14.90 21.89
N ARG A 161 -11.16 15.10 22.68
CA ARG A 161 -11.24 16.16 23.69
C ARG A 161 -10.22 16.01 24.83
N LYS A 162 -9.78 14.79 25.15
CA LYS A 162 -8.69 14.55 26.13
C LYS A 162 -7.37 15.21 25.73
N THR A 163 -7.17 15.49 24.44
CA THR A 163 -5.96 16.15 23.94
C THR A 163 -5.92 17.67 24.22
N SER A 164 -6.92 18.21 24.94
CA SER A 164 -7.09 19.65 25.22
C SER A 164 -7.32 20.52 23.98
N LEU A 165 -7.70 19.92 22.86
CA LEU A 165 -8.13 20.63 21.66
C LEU A 165 -9.60 21.08 21.79
N SER A 166 -9.83 22.39 21.69
CA SER A 166 -11.15 23.02 21.77
C SER A 166 -11.83 23.22 20.40
N SER A 167 -11.28 22.60 19.34
CA SER A 167 -11.79 22.75 17.97
C SER A 167 -13.25 22.33 17.82
N ASN A 168 -14.01 23.05 16.99
CA ASN A 168 -15.35 22.62 16.62
C ASN A 168 -15.27 21.36 15.72
N ILE A 169 -15.96 20.27 16.08
CA ILE A 169 -15.99 19.05 15.28
C ILE A 169 -17.11 19.21 14.25
N ILE A 170 -16.73 19.25 12.97
CA ILE A 170 -17.70 19.40 11.87
C ILE A 170 -18.36 18.05 11.56
N LYS A 171 -17.55 16.99 11.45
CA LYS A 171 -18.00 15.62 11.22
C LYS A 171 -16.93 14.62 11.66
N ILE A 172 -17.33 13.37 11.85
CA ILE A 172 -16.44 12.22 12.07
C ILE A 172 -16.81 11.16 11.03
N GLU A 173 -15.83 10.68 10.30
CA GLU A 173 -16.03 9.64 9.28
C GLU A 173 -15.23 8.39 9.64
N ARG A 174 -15.90 7.23 9.69
CA ARG A 174 -15.21 5.94 9.75
C ARG A 174 -14.68 5.58 8.37
N VAL A 175 -13.40 5.27 8.30
CA VAL A 175 -12.75 4.76 7.08
C VAL A 175 -12.89 3.25 7.02
N GLN A 176 -13.63 2.74 6.04
CA GLN A 176 -13.73 1.31 5.76
C GLN A 176 -12.86 0.96 4.57
N ASN A 177 -11.73 0.30 4.81
CA ASN A 177 -10.85 -0.21 3.75
C ASN A 177 -10.47 -1.66 4.05
N CYS A 178 -11.05 -2.59 3.30
CA CYS A 178 -10.87 -4.03 3.52
C CYS A 178 -9.42 -4.47 3.43
N ALA A 179 -8.64 -3.93 2.48
CA ALA A 179 -7.26 -4.34 2.26
C ALA A 179 -6.36 -3.85 3.40
N LEU A 180 -6.50 -2.58 3.79
CA LEU A 180 -5.74 -2.00 4.89
C LEU A 180 -6.06 -2.70 6.21
N TRP A 181 -7.33 -2.96 6.49
CA TRP A 181 -7.75 -3.68 7.70
C TRP A 181 -7.14 -5.08 7.79
N ARG A 182 -7.16 -5.86 6.70
CA ARG A 182 -6.56 -7.20 6.70
C ARG A 182 -5.07 -7.17 6.93
N ASN A 183 -4.36 -6.28 6.25
CA ASN A 183 -2.92 -6.14 6.45
C ASN A 183 -2.59 -5.67 7.86
N TYR A 184 -3.40 -4.79 8.43
CA TYR A 184 -3.29 -4.38 9.82
C TYR A 184 -3.42 -5.58 10.76
N MET A 185 -4.45 -6.41 10.59
CA MET A 185 -4.68 -7.60 11.42
C MET A 185 -3.55 -8.63 11.30
N ILE A 186 -3.06 -8.90 10.08
CA ILE A 186 -1.89 -9.78 9.87
C ILE A 186 -0.68 -9.24 10.65
N LYS A 187 -0.41 -7.94 10.54
CA LYS A 187 0.73 -7.33 11.23
C LYS A 187 0.57 -7.31 12.75
N LYS A 188 -0.66 -7.13 13.23
CA LYS A 188 -1.01 -7.22 14.65
C LYS A 188 -0.69 -8.62 15.17
N GLU A 189 -1.17 -9.67 14.51
CA GLU A 189 -0.89 -11.06 14.88
C GLU A 189 0.62 -11.36 14.89
N GLU A 190 1.35 -10.95 13.84
CA GLU A 190 2.81 -11.09 13.78
C GLU A 190 3.52 -10.43 14.98
N LEU A 191 3.05 -9.25 15.41
CA LEU A 191 3.62 -8.54 16.56
C LEU A 191 3.24 -9.20 17.90
N GLU A 192 2.02 -9.70 18.02
CA GLU A 192 1.57 -10.45 19.20
C GLU A 192 2.40 -11.73 19.39
N ASP A 193 2.64 -12.47 18.30
CA ASP A 193 3.47 -13.66 18.29
C ASP A 193 4.94 -13.36 18.60
N LYS A 194 5.47 -12.26 18.04
CA LYS A 194 6.84 -11.85 18.27
C LYS A 194 7.07 -11.40 19.71
N ASN A 195 6.17 -10.58 20.25
CA ASN A 195 6.32 -9.96 21.57
C ASN A 195 5.74 -10.82 22.70
N LYS A 196 5.04 -11.92 22.36
CA LYS A 196 4.40 -12.85 23.31
C LYS A 196 3.37 -12.18 24.23
N HIS A 197 2.76 -11.10 23.76
CA HIS A 197 1.68 -10.40 24.46
C HIS A 197 0.83 -9.58 23.48
N LYS A 198 -0.36 -9.14 23.93
CA LYS A 198 -1.32 -8.39 23.10
C LYS A 198 -1.26 -6.87 23.23
N ASN A 199 -0.47 -6.35 24.17
CA ASN A 199 -0.35 -4.91 24.42
C ASN A 199 0.57 -4.19 23.40
N ASN A 200 0.25 -4.28 22.11
CA ASN A 200 1.01 -3.68 21.01
C ASN A 200 0.24 -2.55 20.30
N GLU A 201 -1.06 -2.44 20.54
CA GLU A 201 -1.97 -1.52 19.86
C GLU A 201 -2.23 -0.28 20.73
N LYS A 202 -2.18 0.90 20.11
CA LYS A 202 -2.51 2.18 20.75
C LYS A 202 -3.34 3.02 19.79
N HIS A 203 -4.35 3.71 20.30
CA HIS A 203 -5.06 4.75 19.57
C HIS A 203 -4.30 6.07 19.66
N LEU A 204 -3.96 6.65 18.52
CA LEU A 204 -3.19 7.88 18.39
C LEU A 204 -3.84 8.78 17.33
N PHE A 205 -3.58 10.08 17.41
CA PHE A 205 -4.05 11.05 16.42
C PHE A 205 -2.94 11.38 15.41
N HIS A 206 -3.32 11.56 14.15
CA HIS A 206 -2.41 11.99 13.08
C HIS A 206 -3.02 13.18 12.33
N GLY A 207 -2.39 14.35 12.45
CA GLY A 207 -2.74 15.53 11.66
C GLY A 207 -2.12 15.48 10.26
N THR A 208 -2.89 15.86 9.24
CA THR A 208 -2.42 15.85 7.85
C THR A 208 -3.11 16.95 7.04
N GLY A 209 -2.55 17.31 5.89
CA GLY A 209 -3.15 18.29 4.99
C GLY A 209 -4.35 17.72 4.22
N PRO A 210 -5.25 18.57 3.67
CA PRO A 210 -6.44 18.09 2.96
C PRO A 210 -6.11 17.24 1.72
N HIS A 211 -4.99 17.52 1.05
CA HIS A 211 -4.59 16.82 -0.18
C HIS A 211 -4.07 15.39 0.06
N THR A 212 -3.72 15.03 1.30
CA THR A 212 -3.16 13.72 1.64
C THR A 212 -4.20 12.76 2.22
N THR A 213 -5.38 13.25 2.62
CA THR A 213 -6.44 12.45 3.24
C THR A 213 -6.92 11.32 2.31
N ASP A 214 -7.20 11.61 1.04
CA ASP A 214 -7.63 10.59 0.08
C ASP A 214 -6.55 9.53 -0.15
N GLN A 215 -5.29 9.95 -0.20
CA GLN A 215 -4.16 9.02 -0.34
C GLN A 215 -4.07 8.10 0.88
N ILE A 216 -4.21 8.63 2.10
CA ILE A 216 -4.19 7.84 3.33
C ILE A 216 -5.40 6.89 3.40
N ASN A 217 -6.58 7.32 3.01
CA ASN A 217 -7.78 6.47 3.02
C ASN A 217 -7.65 5.28 2.05
N ASN A 218 -7.07 5.52 0.88
CA ASN A 218 -6.90 4.49 -0.15
C ASN A 218 -5.69 3.59 0.10
N GLN A 219 -4.59 4.17 0.57
CA GLN A 219 -3.27 3.54 0.58
C GLN A 219 -2.68 3.37 1.99
N GLY A 220 -3.30 3.92 3.02
CA GLY A 220 -2.73 3.95 4.37
C GLY A 220 -1.52 4.88 4.46
N PHE A 221 -0.82 4.80 5.60
CA PHE A 221 0.35 5.65 5.84
C PHE A 221 1.56 5.21 5.01
N ASN A 222 2.23 6.20 4.41
CA ASN A 222 3.48 5.99 3.68
C ASN A 222 4.54 6.98 4.17
N ARG A 223 5.64 6.43 4.72
CA ARG A 223 6.77 7.20 5.28
C ARG A 223 7.49 8.06 4.25
N SER A 224 7.39 7.75 2.95
CA SER A 224 7.96 8.60 1.89
C SER A 224 7.30 9.98 1.82
N PHE A 225 6.11 10.14 2.42
CA PHE A 225 5.43 11.44 2.54
C PHE A 225 5.58 12.06 3.94
N ALA A 226 6.39 11.47 4.83
CA ALA A 226 6.68 12.05 6.13
C ALA A 226 7.56 13.31 5.97
N GLY A 227 7.32 14.34 6.80
CA GLY A 227 8.14 15.56 6.84
C GLY A 227 7.52 16.80 6.18
N MET A 228 6.42 16.68 5.42
CA MET A 228 5.73 17.86 4.86
C MET A 228 4.94 18.69 5.90
N ASN A 229 4.64 18.12 7.07
CA ASN A 229 3.82 18.76 8.11
C ASN A 229 4.49 18.76 9.50
N ALA A 230 5.80 18.51 9.59
CA ALA A 230 6.54 18.72 10.83
C ALA A 230 6.86 20.22 10.92
N ILE A 231 5.94 20.99 11.49
CA ILE A 231 6.22 22.33 12.03
C ILE A 231 6.66 22.16 13.47
#